data_AF-A0A9D9QYJ2-F1
#
_entry.id   AF-A0A9D9QYJ2-F1
#
_cell.length_a   1.000
_cell.length_b   1.000
_cell.length_c   1.000
_cell.angle_alpha   90.00
_cell.angle_beta   90.00
_cell.angle_gamma   90.00
#
_symmetry.space_group_name_H-M   'P 1'
#
loop_
_entity.id
_entity.type
_entity.pdbx_description
1 polymer ?
#
loop_
_entity_poly.entity_id
_entity_poly.type
_entity_poly.pdbx_seq_one_letter_code
_entity_poly.pdbx_strand_id
1 'polypeptide(L)'
;MFLDDNPDYQTVWQLAHNWTDADPNETDTNAISPKLREHIIRLMLAIRNRKISVRTRKRSIFIDDSVISLIVDTSHYLKTLNCLLKDAINKAYLDSLYVKREEVIDLCIKSHYDPPSCWMPKHLPDEQLKTKEAKNYRPADETEDRIRCQAIASTLWELDPTIHANHIARSKILQKIGNGGLYKIDTIIDWIAELDPQKDYRKPGRPPKAKYAINLEIIPQSKK
;
A
#
# COMPACT_ATOMS: atom_id res chain seq x y z
N MET A 1 12.47 6.54 27.07
CA MET A 1 12.15 5.98 25.74
C MET A 1 11.93 7.15 24.81
N PHE A 2 12.78 7.30 23.79
CA PHE A 2 12.78 8.47 22.90
C PHE A 2 11.60 8.36 21.92
N LEU A 3 10.48 9.03 22.24
CA LEU A 3 9.32 9.15 21.35
C LEU A 3 9.39 10.45 20.55
N ASP A 4 9.81 11.54 21.19
CA ASP A 4 9.85 12.88 20.59
C ASP A 4 10.84 12.95 19.40
N ASP A 5 11.96 12.21 19.46
CA ASP A 5 12.97 12.16 18.39
C ASP A 5 12.80 10.99 17.42
N ASN A 6 11.76 10.16 17.60
CA ASN A 6 11.57 8.96 16.79
C ASN A 6 10.59 9.26 15.64
N PRO A 7 11.04 9.22 14.38
CA PRO A 7 10.20 9.55 13.23
C PRO A 7 9.02 8.57 13.03
N ASP A 8 9.11 7.37 13.60
CA ASP A 8 8.06 6.34 13.53
C ASP A 8 6.91 6.57 14.52
N TYR A 9 7.01 7.60 15.37
CA TYR A 9 5.95 7.99 16.28
C TYR A 9 5.52 9.44 16.02
N GLN A 10 4.23 9.67 16.08
CA GLN A 10 3.61 11.00 16.02
C GLN A 10 2.49 11.05 17.04
N THR A 11 2.22 12.25 17.58
CA THR A 11 1.04 12.42 18.43
C THR A 11 -0.23 12.38 17.59
N VAL A 12 -1.37 12.00 18.18
CA VAL A 12 -2.67 12.01 17.48
C VAL A 12 -2.98 13.42 16.98
N TRP A 13 -2.62 14.45 17.75
CA TRP A 13 -2.78 15.85 17.36
C TRP A 13 -1.96 16.20 16.11
N GLN A 14 -0.65 15.98 16.15
CA GLN A 14 0.24 16.31 15.04
C GLN A 14 -0.10 15.50 13.79
N LEU A 15 -0.42 14.22 13.95
CA LEU A 15 -0.71 13.34 12.83
C LEU A 15 -1.97 13.73 12.07
N ALA A 16 -3.04 14.12 12.80
CA ALA A 16 -4.26 14.60 12.17
C ALA A 16 -4.03 15.90 11.39
N HIS A 17 -3.16 16.79 11.90
CA HIS A 17 -2.76 18.02 11.21
C HIS A 17 -1.98 17.72 9.92
N ASN A 18 -1.02 16.81 9.99
CA ASN A 18 -0.28 16.33 8.81
C ASN A 18 -1.18 15.68 7.75
N TRP A 19 -2.36 15.20 8.12
CA TRP A 19 -3.34 14.69 7.15
C TRP A 19 -4.05 15.78 6.34
N THR A 20 -4.08 16.99 6.88
CA THR A 20 -4.79 18.14 6.31
C THR A 20 -3.86 19.27 5.89
N ASP A 21 -2.55 19.04 6.00
CA ASP A 21 -1.49 20.04 5.83
C ASP A 21 -1.74 21.34 6.63
N ALA A 22 -2.38 21.21 7.80
CA ALA A 22 -2.68 22.32 8.71
C ALA A 22 -1.58 22.48 9.79
N ASP A 23 -1.40 23.70 10.32
CA ASP A 23 -0.40 23.93 11.38
C ASP A 23 -0.97 23.56 12.78
N PRO A 24 -0.37 22.59 13.50
CA PRO A 24 -0.81 22.17 14.83
C PRO A 24 -0.67 23.25 15.92
N ASN A 25 0.09 24.32 15.69
CA ASN A 25 0.31 25.41 16.64
C ASN A 25 -0.71 26.54 16.47
N GLU A 26 -1.22 26.74 15.24
CA GLU A 26 -2.14 27.84 14.91
C GLU A 26 -3.62 27.42 14.98
N THR A 27 -3.92 26.12 15.03
CA THR A 27 -5.31 25.63 15.10
C THR A 27 -5.99 25.94 16.43
N ASP A 28 -7.12 26.65 16.36
CA ASP A 28 -8.06 26.81 17.48
C ASP A 28 -8.87 25.52 17.72
N THR A 29 -8.82 25.00 18.95
CA THR A 29 -9.54 23.80 19.36
C THR A 29 -11.07 23.96 19.35
N ASN A 30 -11.58 25.19 19.41
CA ASN A 30 -13.01 25.49 19.37
C ASN A 30 -13.55 25.65 17.94
N ALA A 31 -12.67 25.83 16.96
CA ALA A 31 -13.00 26.08 15.55
C ALA A 31 -12.30 25.11 14.60
N ILE A 32 -12.22 23.83 14.99
CA ILE A 32 -11.57 22.78 14.20
C ILE A 32 -12.35 22.51 12.90
N SER A 33 -11.64 22.49 11.78
CA SER A 33 -12.23 22.20 10.48
C SER A 33 -12.85 20.79 10.42
N PRO A 34 -13.93 20.59 9.64
CA PRO A 34 -14.58 19.27 9.55
C PRO A 34 -13.61 18.15 9.12
N LYS A 35 -12.69 18.44 8.18
CA LYS A 35 -11.65 17.49 7.74
C LYS A 35 -10.71 17.10 8.87
N LEU A 36 -10.16 18.08 9.59
CA LEU A 36 -9.25 17.81 10.69
C LEU A 36 -9.95 17.01 11.80
N ARG A 37 -11.20 17.35 12.11
CA ARG A 37 -12.05 16.62 13.05
C ARG A 37 -12.26 15.17 12.61
N GLU A 38 -12.50 14.92 11.32
CA GLU A 38 -12.66 13.57 10.78
C GLU A 38 -11.41 12.70 11.07
N HIS A 39 -10.21 13.22 10.78
CA HIS A 39 -8.97 12.48 11.01
C HIS A 39 -8.71 12.22 12.50
N ILE A 40 -9.02 13.19 13.38
CA ILE A 40 -8.96 12.99 14.83
C ILE A 40 -9.91 11.87 15.26
N ILE A 41 -11.19 11.94 14.86
CA ILE A 41 -12.19 10.93 15.22
C ILE A 41 -11.79 9.55 14.70
N ARG A 42 -11.28 9.46 13.47
CA ARG A 42 -10.80 8.22 12.86
C ARG A 42 -9.70 7.56 13.70
N LEU A 43 -8.68 8.33 14.11
CA LEU A 43 -7.61 7.84 14.98
C LEU A 43 -8.15 7.41 16.35
N MET A 44 -9.04 8.21 16.95
CA MET A 44 -9.62 7.88 18.25
C MET A 44 -10.48 6.61 18.21
N LEU A 45 -11.22 6.37 17.12
CA LEU A 45 -11.95 5.12 16.91
C LEU A 45 -11.02 3.94 16.71
N ALA A 46 -9.93 4.09 15.95
CA ALA A 46 -8.93 3.04 15.76
C ALA A 46 -8.28 2.65 17.09
N ILE A 47 -7.95 3.64 17.94
CA ILE A 47 -7.42 3.44 19.29
C ILE A 47 -8.43 2.72 20.18
N ARG A 48 -9.68 3.21 20.25
CA ARG A 48 -10.72 2.63 21.11
C ARG A 48 -11.03 1.19 20.73
N ASN A 49 -11.04 0.90 19.43
CA ASN A 49 -11.27 -0.44 18.90
C ASN A 49 -9.99 -1.30 18.87
N ARG A 50 -8.87 -0.78 19.41
CA ARG A 50 -7.56 -1.44 19.47
C ARG A 50 -7.05 -1.95 18.12
N LYS A 51 -7.41 -1.25 17.05
CA LYS A 51 -6.87 -1.51 15.70
C LYS A 51 -5.43 -1.03 15.55
N ILE A 52 -5.04 -0.05 16.37
CA ILE A 52 -3.68 0.46 16.48
C ILE A 52 -3.31 0.56 17.96
N SER A 53 -2.03 0.36 18.26
CA SER A 53 -1.50 0.59 19.60
C SER A 53 -1.32 2.08 19.84
N VAL A 54 -1.47 2.48 21.10
CA VAL A 54 -1.27 3.86 21.54
C VAL A 54 -0.47 3.89 22.83
N ARG A 55 0.35 4.92 22.97
CA ARG A 55 1.17 5.09 24.16
C ARG A 55 1.33 6.55 24.54
N THR A 56 1.54 6.78 25.81
CA THR A 56 2.04 8.04 26.34
C THR A 56 3.55 7.96 26.51
N ARG A 57 4.19 9.08 26.85
CA ARG A 57 5.62 9.11 27.25
C ARG A 57 5.95 8.15 28.40
N LYS A 58 4.96 7.82 29.25
CA LYS A 58 5.15 7.00 30.45
C LYS A 58 4.88 5.51 30.21
N ARG A 59 3.85 5.18 29.42
CA ARG A 59 3.40 3.79 29.20
C ARG A 59 2.54 3.65 27.95
N SER A 60 2.42 2.42 27.45
CA SER A 60 1.35 2.04 26.53
C SER A 60 0.00 1.99 27.25
N ILE A 61 -1.09 2.29 26.54
CA ILE A 61 -2.46 2.26 27.06
C ILE A 61 -3.31 1.35 26.17
N PHE A 62 -4.36 0.76 26.73
CA PHE A 62 -5.25 -0.22 26.09
C PHE A 62 -4.51 -1.46 25.56
N ILE A 63 -3.52 -1.94 26.33
CA ILE A 63 -2.66 -3.07 25.94
C ILE A 63 -3.47 -4.38 25.87
N ASP A 64 -4.36 -4.61 26.83
CA ASP A 64 -5.14 -5.84 26.96
C ASP A 64 -6.52 -5.61 27.62
N ASP A 65 -7.33 -6.68 27.67
CA ASP A 65 -8.64 -6.75 28.34
C ASP A 65 -8.57 -7.05 29.84
N SER A 66 -7.39 -7.01 30.46
CA SER A 66 -7.28 -7.31 31.88
C SER A 66 -8.00 -6.25 32.73
N VAL A 67 -8.53 -6.69 33.87
CA VAL A 67 -9.18 -5.80 34.85
C VAL A 67 -8.21 -4.72 35.35
N ILE A 68 -6.92 -5.06 35.47
CA ILE A 68 -5.86 -4.13 35.88
C ILE A 68 -5.69 -3.03 34.83
N SER A 69 -5.57 -3.41 33.55
CA SER A 69 -5.53 -2.47 32.41
C SER A 69 -6.76 -1.56 32.40
N LEU A 70 -7.97 -2.12 32.61
CA LEU A 70 -9.21 -1.37 32.65
C LEU A 70 -9.21 -0.27 33.74
N ILE A 71 -8.82 -0.61 34.98
CA ILE A 71 -8.75 0.36 36.10
C ILE A 71 -7.73 1.45 35.79
N VAL A 72 -6.55 1.02 35.33
CA VAL A 72 -5.41 1.90 35.09
C VAL A 72 -5.67 2.86 33.92
N ASP A 73 -6.43 2.43 32.92
CA ASP A 73 -6.77 3.21 31.72
C ASP A 73 -8.17 3.84 31.74
N THR A 74 -8.91 3.75 32.86
CA THR A 74 -10.27 4.31 32.97
C THR A 74 -10.30 5.81 32.61
N SER A 75 -9.29 6.58 33.05
CA SER A 75 -9.21 8.01 32.70
C SER A 75 -9.00 8.25 31.20
N HIS A 76 -8.24 7.39 30.52
CA HIS A 76 -8.05 7.43 29.07
C HIS A 76 -9.34 7.05 28.35
N TYR A 77 -10.07 6.05 28.85
CA TYR A 77 -11.37 5.65 28.32
C TYR A 77 -12.37 6.82 28.33
N LEU A 78 -12.50 7.51 29.46
CA LEU A 78 -13.40 8.66 29.60
C LEU A 78 -13.00 9.82 28.67
N LYS A 79 -11.71 10.11 28.53
CA LYS A 79 -11.22 11.18 27.64
C LYS A 79 -11.48 10.85 26.17
N THR A 80 -11.25 9.60 25.76
CA THR A 80 -11.57 9.12 24.41
C THR A 80 -13.07 9.20 24.14
N LEU A 81 -13.91 8.81 25.11
CA LEU A 81 -15.36 8.89 24.98
C LEU A 81 -15.85 10.34 24.85
N ASN A 82 -15.32 11.26 25.66
CA ASN A 82 -15.66 12.68 25.56
C ASN A 82 -15.26 13.25 24.19
N CYS A 83 -14.10 12.88 23.65
CA CYS A 83 -13.66 13.31 22.32
C CYS A 83 -14.60 12.83 21.21
N LEU A 84 -15.16 11.62 21.33
CA LEU A 84 -16.05 11.04 20.34
C LEU A 84 -17.51 11.52 20.45
N LEU A 85 -17.97 11.87 21.65
CA LEU A 85 -19.40 12.15 21.90
C LEU A 85 -19.73 13.62 22.16
N LYS A 86 -18.83 14.41 22.78
CA LYS A 86 -19.16 15.73 23.32
C LYS A 86 -18.69 16.90 22.44
N ASP A 87 -18.26 16.62 21.22
CA ASP A 87 -17.68 17.56 20.25
C ASP A 87 -16.45 18.35 20.74
N ALA A 88 -16.04 18.17 22.00
CA ALA A 88 -14.95 18.85 22.66
C ALA A 88 -13.61 18.14 22.43
N ILE A 89 -12.72 18.81 21.69
CA ILE A 89 -11.39 18.30 21.39
C ILE A 89 -10.40 18.83 22.42
N ASN A 90 -9.73 17.92 23.12
CA ASN A 90 -8.71 18.26 24.10
C ASN A 90 -7.31 18.10 23.47
N LYS A 91 -6.74 19.22 22.99
CA LYS A 91 -5.39 19.24 22.39
C LYS A 91 -4.34 18.59 23.27
N ALA A 92 -4.24 19.00 24.54
CA ALA A 92 -3.22 18.48 25.46
C ALA A 92 -3.32 16.95 25.64
N TYR A 93 -4.53 16.40 25.58
CA TYR A 93 -4.72 14.96 25.60
C TYR A 93 -4.25 14.30 24.31
N LEU A 94 -4.73 14.77 23.14
CA LEU A 94 -4.35 14.20 21.84
C LEU A 94 -2.83 14.31 21.58
N ASP A 95 -2.22 15.39 22.05
CA ASP A 95 -0.78 15.63 21.94
C ASP A 95 0.05 14.82 22.94
N SER A 96 -0.60 14.12 23.88
CA SER A 96 0.05 13.16 24.78
C SER A 96 0.02 11.71 24.26
N LEU A 97 -0.77 11.44 23.21
CA LEU A 97 -1.01 10.11 22.66
C LEU A 97 -0.18 9.89 21.41
N TYR A 98 0.82 9.02 21.49
CA TYR A 98 1.67 8.61 20.38
C TYR A 98 1.13 7.34 19.73
N VAL A 99 1.09 7.35 18.40
CA VAL A 99 0.74 6.20 17.57
C VAL A 99 1.93 5.81 16.70
N LYS A 100 2.04 4.52 16.38
CA LYS A 100 3.16 3.97 15.60
C LYS A 100 2.86 4.03 14.10
N ARG A 101 3.83 4.47 13.30
CA ARG A 101 3.72 4.62 11.85
C ARG A 101 3.21 3.35 11.17
N GLU A 102 3.84 2.21 11.42
CA GLU A 102 3.52 0.95 10.73
C GLU A 102 2.03 0.57 10.88
N GLU A 103 1.48 0.71 12.08
CA GLU A 103 0.09 0.31 12.38
C GLU A 103 -0.91 1.28 11.76
N VAL A 104 -0.57 2.57 11.73
CA VAL A 104 -1.41 3.57 11.06
C VAL A 104 -1.38 3.37 9.55
N ILE A 105 -0.23 3.08 8.96
CA ILE A 105 -0.13 2.78 7.51
C ILE A 105 -0.94 1.53 7.17
N ASP A 106 -0.81 0.46 7.94
CA ASP A 106 -1.61 -0.76 7.77
C ASP A 106 -3.12 -0.50 7.90
N LEU A 107 -3.52 0.33 8.86
CA LEU A 107 -4.91 0.75 9.03
C LEU A 107 -5.41 1.50 7.79
N CYS A 108 -4.60 2.41 7.25
CA CYS A 108 -4.95 3.19 6.06
C CYS A 108 -5.13 2.29 4.84
N ILE A 109 -4.20 1.36 4.61
CA ILE A 109 -4.28 0.39 3.52
C ILE A 109 -5.56 -0.46 3.64
N LYS A 110 -5.81 -1.05 4.81
CA LYS A 110 -6.99 -1.90 5.05
C LYS A 110 -8.31 -1.16 4.92
N SER A 111 -8.31 0.14 5.18
CA SER A 111 -9.53 0.96 5.19
C SER A 111 -9.65 1.86 3.95
N HIS A 112 -8.74 1.71 2.98
CA HIS A 112 -8.66 2.53 1.76
C HIS A 112 -8.61 4.04 2.02
N TYR A 113 -7.76 4.46 2.97
CA TYR A 113 -7.50 5.86 3.29
C TYR A 113 -6.14 6.30 2.74
N ASP A 114 -6.05 7.57 2.35
CA ASP A 114 -4.76 8.19 2.07
C ASP A 114 -3.92 8.22 3.37
N PRO A 115 -2.65 7.83 3.34
CA PRO A 115 -1.77 7.94 4.50
C PRO A 115 -1.43 9.41 4.80
N PRO A 116 -1.04 9.73 6.05
CA PRO A 116 -0.61 11.08 6.43
C PRO A 116 0.60 11.54 5.60
N SER A 117 0.62 12.81 5.17
CA SER A 117 1.67 13.34 4.27
C SER A 117 3.07 13.25 4.88
N CYS A 118 3.19 13.36 6.21
CA CYS A 118 4.45 13.22 6.95
C CYS A 118 5.08 11.83 6.85
N TRP A 119 4.30 10.80 6.54
CA TRP A 119 4.74 9.40 6.41
C TRP A 119 4.61 8.86 4.99
N MET A 120 4.13 9.68 4.07
CA MET A 120 4.31 9.42 2.66
C MET A 120 5.79 9.65 2.30
N PRO A 121 6.39 8.80 1.46
CA PRO A 121 7.67 9.12 0.85
C PRO A 121 7.55 10.48 0.15
N LYS A 122 8.28 11.50 0.64
CA LYS A 122 8.26 12.87 0.07
C LYS A 122 8.58 12.91 -1.43
N HIS A 123 9.20 11.84 -1.91
CA HIS A 123 9.34 11.51 -3.31
C HIS A 123 9.12 9.99 -3.39
N LEU A 124 8.12 9.53 -4.15
CA LEU A 124 8.40 8.32 -4.92
C LEU A 124 9.50 8.75 -5.89
N PRO A 125 10.73 8.20 -5.82
CA PRO A 125 11.67 8.42 -6.88
C PRO A 125 11.12 7.64 -8.08
N ASP A 126 10.24 8.29 -8.84
CA ASP A 126 9.71 7.80 -10.11
C ASP A 126 10.85 7.54 -11.13
N GLU A 127 12.09 7.92 -10.78
CA GLU A 127 13.28 7.72 -11.60
C GLU A 127 14.49 7.04 -10.94
N GLN A 128 14.41 6.57 -9.69
CA GLN A 128 15.57 5.88 -9.08
C GLN A 128 15.24 4.66 -8.22
N LEU A 129 14.22 3.88 -8.61
CA LEU A 129 14.40 2.43 -8.54
C LEU A 129 15.44 2.03 -9.60
N LYS A 130 16.70 2.37 -9.36
CA LYS A 130 17.74 1.35 -9.52
C LYS A 130 17.37 0.31 -8.49
N THR A 131 16.48 -0.61 -8.89
CA THR A 131 16.36 -1.91 -8.27
C THR A 131 17.81 -2.36 -8.17
N LYS A 132 18.40 -2.28 -6.96
CA LYS A 132 19.44 -3.23 -6.63
C LYS A 132 18.73 -4.53 -6.89
N GLU A 133 19.05 -5.16 -8.03
CA GLU A 133 18.60 -6.50 -8.37
C GLU A 133 18.70 -7.26 -7.06
N ALA A 134 17.54 -7.51 -6.44
CA ALA A 134 17.47 -8.42 -5.33
C ALA A 134 17.99 -9.70 -5.96
N LYS A 135 19.24 -10.05 -5.64
CA LYS A 135 19.97 -11.19 -6.19
C LYS A 135 18.97 -12.31 -6.42
N ASN A 136 18.62 -12.53 -7.69
CA ASN A 136 17.84 -13.65 -8.19
C ASN A 136 16.93 -14.28 -7.12
N TYR A 137 15.88 -13.59 -6.66
CA TYR A 137 14.80 -14.32 -6.01
C TYR A 137 14.05 -15.06 -7.11
N ARG A 138 14.59 -16.23 -7.48
CA ARG A 138 13.87 -17.26 -8.20
C ARG A 138 13.10 -18.02 -7.12
N PRO A 139 11.76 -17.96 -7.09
CA PRO A 139 10.98 -18.87 -6.27
C PRO A 139 11.44 -20.31 -6.57
N ALA A 140 11.50 -21.17 -5.55
CA ALA A 140 11.95 -22.55 -5.75
C ALA A 140 11.04 -23.34 -6.71
N ASP A 141 9.82 -22.85 -6.94
CA ASP A 141 8.78 -23.45 -7.77
C ASP A 141 8.37 -22.51 -8.92
N GLU A 142 8.45 -23.04 -10.15
CA GLU A 142 8.05 -22.37 -11.40
C GLU A 142 6.53 -22.16 -11.48
N THR A 143 5.75 -22.89 -10.69
CA THR A 143 4.29 -22.91 -10.73
C THR A 143 3.68 -21.52 -10.47
N GLU A 144 4.20 -20.78 -9.49
CA GLU A 144 3.68 -19.43 -9.19
C GLU A 144 3.92 -18.44 -10.33
N ASP A 145 5.12 -18.46 -10.92
CA ASP A 145 5.48 -17.58 -12.03
C ASP A 145 4.69 -17.93 -13.29
N ARG A 146 4.45 -19.22 -13.54
CA ARG A 146 3.54 -19.70 -14.60
C ARG A 146 2.13 -19.15 -14.40
N ILE A 147 1.55 -19.28 -13.20
CA ILE A 147 0.21 -18.78 -12.90
C ILE A 147 0.12 -17.26 -13.12
N ARG A 148 1.14 -16.49 -12.68
CA ARG A 148 1.18 -15.03 -12.91
C ARG A 148 1.25 -14.67 -14.39
N CYS A 149 2.13 -15.33 -15.15
CA CYS A 149 2.26 -15.12 -16.59
C CYS A 149 0.95 -15.44 -17.32
N GLN A 150 0.28 -16.54 -16.94
CA GLN A 150 -1.01 -16.95 -17.47
C GLN A 150 -2.11 -15.91 -17.19
N ALA A 151 -2.21 -15.42 -15.95
CA ALA A 151 -3.19 -14.39 -15.59
C ALA A 151 -3.00 -13.10 -16.41
N ILE A 152 -1.75 -12.62 -16.53
CA ILE A 152 -1.42 -11.43 -17.33
C ILE A 152 -1.78 -11.65 -18.80
N ALA A 153 -1.44 -12.82 -19.36
CA ALA A 153 -1.75 -13.14 -20.74
C ALA A 153 -3.26 -13.20 -21.01
N SER A 154 -4.03 -13.83 -20.12
CA SER A 154 -5.49 -13.86 -20.21
C SER A 154 -6.09 -12.45 -20.24
N THR A 155 -5.67 -11.57 -19.32
CA THR A 155 -6.15 -10.18 -19.30
C THR A 155 -5.80 -9.43 -20.58
N LEU A 156 -4.60 -9.63 -21.13
CA LEU A 156 -4.22 -9.00 -22.40
C LEU A 156 -5.06 -9.51 -23.58
N TRP A 157 -5.40 -10.80 -23.60
CA TRP A 157 -6.27 -11.38 -24.62
C TRP A 157 -7.75 -11.01 -24.47
N GLU A 158 -8.23 -10.77 -23.25
CA GLU A 158 -9.56 -10.20 -23.02
C GLU A 158 -9.68 -8.79 -23.62
N LEU A 159 -8.62 -7.99 -23.51
CA LEU A 159 -8.56 -6.65 -24.10
C LEU A 159 -8.38 -6.67 -25.61
N ASP A 160 -7.51 -7.55 -26.12
CA ASP A 160 -7.31 -7.74 -27.54
C ASP A 160 -6.93 -9.20 -27.86
N PRO A 161 -7.87 -10.00 -28.40
CA PRO A 161 -7.62 -11.41 -28.69
C PRO A 161 -6.66 -11.63 -29.87
N THR A 162 -6.31 -10.58 -30.62
CA THR A 162 -5.41 -10.69 -31.77
C THR A 162 -3.94 -10.66 -31.37
N ILE A 163 -3.61 -10.26 -30.14
CA ILE A 163 -2.22 -10.17 -29.67
C ILE A 163 -1.56 -11.54 -29.75
N HIS A 164 -0.40 -11.59 -30.42
CA HIS A 164 0.35 -12.84 -30.56
C HIS A 164 1.05 -13.19 -29.26
N ALA A 165 1.03 -14.47 -28.86
CA ALA A 165 1.68 -14.98 -27.64
C ALA A 165 3.14 -14.49 -27.52
N ASN A 166 3.91 -14.54 -28.61
CA ASN A 166 5.27 -13.97 -28.66
C ASN A 166 5.38 -12.50 -28.23
N HIS A 167 4.42 -11.65 -28.59
CA HIS A 167 4.43 -10.24 -28.17
C HIS A 167 3.97 -10.07 -26.72
N ILE A 168 3.01 -10.87 -26.26
CA ILE A 168 2.63 -10.93 -24.84
C ILE A 168 3.85 -11.33 -23.99
N ALA A 169 4.54 -12.40 -24.39
CA ALA A 169 5.73 -12.88 -23.70
C ALA A 169 6.84 -11.82 -23.61
N ARG A 170 6.94 -10.92 -24.61
CA ARG A 170 7.91 -9.81 -24.63
C ARG A 170 7.38 -8.50 -24.06
N SER A 171 6.13 -8.47 -23.63
CA SER A 171 5.53 -7.27 -23.09
C SER A 171 6.23 -6.87 -21.80
N LYS A 172 6.44 -5.56 -21.61
CA LYS A 172 7.07 -5.03 -20.40
C LYS A 172 6.32 -5.43 -19.13
N ILE A 173 4.99 -5.52 -19.21
CA ILE A 173 4.14 -5.93 -18.10
C ILE A 173 4.39 -7.39 -17.71
N LEU A 174 4.44 -8.31 -18.67
CA LEU A 174 4.70 -9.72 -18.38
C LEU A 174 6.14 -9.92 -17.88
N GLN A 175 7.10 -9.25 -18.51
CA GLN A 175 8.52 -9.35 -18.16
C GLN A 175 8.80 -8.84 -16.74
N LYS A 176 8.10 -7.80 -16.28
CA LYS A 176 8.30 -7.21 -14.95
C LYS A 176 7.37 -7.77 -13.87
N ILE A 177 6.06 -7.82 -14.13
CA ILE A 177 5.05 -8.22 -13.12
C ILE A 177 4.90 -9.73 -13.07
N GLY A 178 4.99 -10.40 -14.22
CA GLY A 178 4.92 -11.86 -14.31
C GLY A 178 6.25 -12.57 -14.05
N ASN A 179 7.31 -11.83 -13.67
CA ASN A 179 8.68 -12.36 -13.56
C ASN A 179 9.23 -12.99 -14.86
N GLY A 180 8.65 -12.68 -16.02
CA GLY A 180 9.07 -13.25 -17.30
C GLY A 180 10.54 -13.00 -17.63
N GLY A 181 11.14 -11.92 -17.11
CA GLY A 181 12.58 -11.65 -17.30
C GLY A 181 13.52 -12.72 -16.74
N LEU A 182 13.03 -13.62 -15.89
CA LEU A 182 13.80 -14.74 -15.34
C LEU A 182 13.84 -15.96 -16.27
N TYR A 183 13.04 -15.96 -17.33
CA TYR A 183 12.81 -17.12 -18.20
C TYR A 183 13.14 -16.82 -19.66
N LYS A 184 13.40 -17.87 -20.43
CA LYS A 184 13.49 -17.74 -21.89
C LYS A 184 12.11 -17.40 -22.42
N ILE A 185 12.05 -16.55 -23.45
CA ILE A 185 10.80 -16.18 -24.11
C ILE A 185 10.02 -17.42 -24.58
N ASP A 186 10.70 -18.46 -25.06
CA ASP A 186 10.05 -19.69 -25.51
C ASP A 186 9.33 -20.41 -24.37
N THR A 187 9.93 -20.47 -23.17
CA THR A 187 9.31 -21.04 -21.97
C THR A 187 8.02 -20.30 -21.60
N ILE A 188 8.05 -18.97 -21.66
CA ILE A 188 6.87 -18.14 -21.37
C ILE A 188 5.79 -18.37 -22.43
N ILE A 189 6.17 -18.44 -23.70
CA ILE A 189 5.24 -18.72 -24.81
C ILE A 189 4.55 -20.06 -24.54
N ASP A 190 5.30 -21.10 -24.17
CA ASP A 190 4.74 -22.43 -23.89
C ASP A 190 3.72 -22.38 -22.74
N TRP A 191 4.01 -21.64 -21.65
CA TRP A 191 3.09 -21.50 -20.52
C TRP A 191 1.77 -20.82 -20.86
N ILE A 192 1.79 -19.83 -21.76
CA ILE A 192 0.60 -19.03 -22.09
C ILE A 192 -0.10 -19.51 -23.35
N ALA A 193 0.55 -20.30 -24.21
CA ALA A 193 0.00 -20.74 -25.49
C ALA A 193 -1.30 -21.55 -25.35
N GLU A 194 -1.50 -22.24 -24.22
CA GLU A 194 -2.74 -22.96 -23.92
C GLU A 194 -3.95 -22.04 -23.77
N LEU A 195 -3.73 -20.77 -23.41
CA LEU A 195 -4.77 -19.77 -23.15
C LEU A 195 -5.02 -18.86 -24.36
N ASP A 196 -4.26 -19.03 -25.44
CA ASP A 196 -4.36 -18.18 -26.63
C ASP A 196 -5.70 -18.43 -27.35
N PRO A 197 -6.60 -17.42 -27.42
CA PRO A 197 -7.91 -17.58 -28.06
C PRO A 197 -7.81 -17.88 -29.56
N GLN A 198 -6.65 -17.62 -30.18
CA GLN A 198 -6.40 -17.88 -31.59
C GLN A 198 -5.43 -19.05 -31.83
N LYS A 199 -5.11 -19.87 -30.81
CA LYS A 199 -4.12 -20.96 -30.90
C LYS A 199 -4.27 -21.81 -32.18
N ASP A 200 -5.48 -22.25 -32.48
CA ASP A 200 -5.77 -23.14 -33.62
C ASP A 200 -5.75 -22.41 -34.98
N TYR A 201 -5.88 -21.09 -34.97
CA TYR A 201 -5.95 -20.26 -36.18
C TYR A 201 -4.60 -19.64 -36.56
N ARG A 202 -3.60 -19.69 -35.67
CA ARG A 202 -2.27 -19.12 -35.94
C ARG A 202 -1.44 -20.04 -36.83
N LYS A 203 -0.93 -19.48 -37.92
CA LYS A 203 -0.01 -20.19 -38.82
C LYS A 203 1.38 -20.29 -38.20
N PRO A 204 2.10 -21.41 -38.41
CA PRO A 204 3.50 -21.51 -38.02
C PRO A 204 4.33 -20.49 -38.81
N GLY A 205 5.22 -19.77 -38.12
CA GLY A 205 6.12 -18.80 -38.75
C GLY A 205 6.33 -17.53 -37.96
N ARG A 206 6.86 -16.50 -38.63
CA ARG A 206 7.17 -15.22 -38.00
C ARG A 206 5.88 -14.55 -37.49
N PRO A 207 5.85 -14.04 -36.24
CA PRO A 207 4.69 -13.32 -35.72
C PRO A 207 4.39 -12.08 -36.57
N PRO A 208 3.12 -11.64 -36.62
CA PRO A 208 2.71 -10.48 -37.40
C PRO A 208 3.40 -9.20 -36.91
N LYS A 209 3.40 -8.13 -37.71
CA LYS A 209 3.87 -6.82 -37.20
C LYS A 209 2.92 -6.36 -36.09
N ALA A 210 3.45 -5.89 -34.97
CA ALA A 210 2.66 -5.43 -33.81
C ALA A 210 1.79 -4.23 -34.20
N LYS A 211 0.52 -4.49 -34.49
CA LYS A 211 -0.56 -3.51 -34.62
C LYS A 211 -1.75 -4.11 -33.90
N TYR A 212 -1.98 -3.66 -32.69
CA TYR A 212 -2.99 -4.17 -31.76
C TYR A 212 -3.94 -3.04 -31.38
N ALA A 213 -5.14 -3.40 -30.94
CA ALA A 213 -6.13 -2.46 -30.44
C ALA A 213 -5.62 -1.76 -29.17
N ILE A 214 -4.74 -2.41 -28.41
CA ILE A 214 -4.06 -1.83 -27.25
C ILE A 214 -2.59 -1.50 -27.55
N ASN A 215 -2.09 -0.44 -26.92
CA ASN A 215 -0.68 -0.09 -27.00
C ASN A 215 0.14 -1.04 -26.11
N LEU A 216 0.81 -2.02 -26.73
CA LEU A 216 1.65 -2.99 -26.03
C LEU A 216 3.11 -2.54 -26.05
N GLU A 217 3.66 -2.14 -24.91
CA GLU A 217 5.09 -1.86 -24.76
C GLU A 217 5.90 -3.16 -24.81
N ILE A 218 6.68 -3.35 -25.88
CA ILE A 218 7.51 -4.54 -26.09
C ILE A 218 8.97 -4.21 -25.75
N ILE A 219 9.62 -5.05 -24.96
CA ILE A 219 11.07 -4.94 -24.74
C ILE A 219 11.81 -5.46 -25.99
N PRO A 220 12.61 -4.63 -26.67
CA PRO A 220 13.34 -5.06 -27.86
C PRO A 220 14.36 -6.15 -27.50
N GLN A 221 14.57 -7.11 -28.40
CA GLN A 221 15.60 -8.12 -28.21
C GLN A 221 16.97 -7.44 -28.12
N SER A 222 17.64 -7.59 -26.98
CA SER A 222 19.08 -7.37 -26.91
C SER A 222 19.75 -8.38 -27.84
N LYS A 223 20.31 -7.89 -28.96
CA LYS A 223 21.21 -8.68 -29.80
C LYS A 223 22.37 -9.12 -28.90
N LYS A 224 22.46 -10.43 -28.64
CA LYS A 224 23.73 -11.05 -28.24
C LYS A 224 24.56 -11.27 -29.50
#